data_AF-A0A939USG6-F1
#
_entry.id   AF-A0A939USG6-F1
#
_cell.length_a   1.000
_cell.length_b   1.000
_cell.length_c   1.000
_cell.angle_alpha   90.00
_cell.angle_beta   90.00
_cell.angle_gamma   90.00
#
_symmetry.space_group_name_H-M   'P 1'
#
loop_
_entity.id
_entity.type
_entity.pdbx_description
1 polymer ?
#
loop_
_entity_poly.entity_id
_entity_poly.type
_entity_poly.pdbx_seq_one_letter_code
_entity_poly.pdbx_strand_id
1 'polypeptide(L)' 'PIHRAPGSLGACSSPSMVFKNKHMAGQWGHEQVTVQNLSVVRVDVARNLLLIKGAIPGPKGGLVIVKESVKG' A
#
# COMPACT_ATOMS: atom_id res chain seq x y z
N PRO A 1 5.03 30.10 7.82
CA PRO A 1 3.82 29.33 7.46
C PRO A 1 3.92 28.72 6.04
N ILE A 2 4.74 27.68 5.88
CA ILE A 2 4.82 26.79 4.69
C ILE A 2 5.40 25.41 5.08
N HIS A 3 5.46 25.09 6.37
CA HIS A 3 6.26 23.97 6.90
C HIS A 3 5.88 22.59 6.35
N ARG A 4 4.67 22.45 5.77
CA ARG A 4 4.14 21.21 5.20
C ARG A 4 3.48 21.40 3.83
N ALA A 5 3.78 22.50 3.12
CA ALA A 5 3.21 22.78 1.81
C ALA A 5 3.99 22.08 0.68
N PRO A 6 3.33 21.64 -0.41
CA PRO A 6 4.00 20.94 -1.52
C PRO A 6 4.89 21.85 -2.39
N GLY A 7 4.80 23.17 -2.24
CA GLY A 7 5.54 24.12 -3.07
C GLY A 7 4.98 24.24 -4.48
N SER A 8 5.85 24.48 -5.46
CA SER A 8 5.46 24.66 -6.86
C SER A 8 4.94 23.35 -7.49
N LEU A 9 3.90 23.46 -8.33
CA LEU A 9 3.17 22.31 -8.88
C LEU A 9 3.32 22.16 -10.40
N GLY A 10 3.91 23.14 -11.10
CA GLY A 10 4.02 23.15 -12.55
C GLY A 10 5.06 24.13 -13.07
N ALA A 11 5.29 24.11 -14.39
CA ALA A 11 6.17 25.05 -15.09
C ALA A 11 5.38 26.27 -15.60
N CYS A 12 6.06 27.38 -15.85
CA CYS A 12 5.45 28.66 -16.24
C CYS A 12 4.99 28.69 -17.71
N SER A 13 5.91 28.70 -18.69
CA SER A 13 5.58 29.04 -20.09
C SER A 13 5.31 27.84 -21.01
N SER A 14 5.89 26.68 -20.72
CA SER A 14 5.59 25.42 -21.41
C SER A 14 6.00 24.28 -20.49
N PRO A 15 5.10 23.33 -20.14
CA PRO A 15 3.74 23.12 -20.67
C PRO A 15 2.61 23.90 -19.97
N SER A 16 2.90 24.82 -19.04
CA SER A 16 1.90 25.70 -18.39
C SER A 16 0.71 24.98 -17.74
N MET A 17 0.93 23.75 -17.27
CA MET A 17 -0.09 22.90 -16.66
C MET A 17 0.51 22.07 -15.53
N VAL A 18 -0.36 21.56 -14.67
CA VAL A 18 0.00 20.48 -13.73
C VAL A 18 -0.15 19.16 -14.46
N PHE A 19 0.90 18.33 -14.44
CA PHE A 19 0.84 17.01 -15.06
C PHE A 19 -0.22 16.12 -14.38
N LYS A 20 -0.91 15.31 -15.19
CA LYS A 20 -1.80 14.26 -14.65
C LYS A 20 -1.01 13.32 -13.75
N ASN A 21 -1.63 12.87 -12.66
CA ASN A 21 -1.02 12.00 -11.64
C ASN A 21 0.17 12.62 -10.91
N LYS A 22 0.31 13.96 -10.90
CA LYS A 22 1.25 14.64 -10.01
C LYS A 22 0.89 14.31 -8.56
N HIS A 23 1.88 13.91 -7.78
CA HIS A 23 1.69 13.58 -6.37
C HIS A 23 1.29 14.83 -5.59
N MET A 24 0.08 14.81 -5.04
CA MET A 24 -0.51 15.90 -4.26
C MET A 24 -1.24 15.32 -3.05
N ALA A 25 -1.68 16.19 -2.14
CA ALA A 25 -2.52 15.76 -1.03
C ALA A 25 -3.84 15.17 -1.55
N GLY A 26 -4.34 14.13 -0.88
CA GLY A 26 -5.56 13.43 -1.24
C GLY A 26 -5.87 12.33 -0.22
N GLN A 27 -6.90 11.53 -0.51
CA GLN A 27 -7.20 10.35 0.29
C GLN A 27 -6.02 9.37 0.21
N TRP A 28 -5.59 8.86 1.37
CA TRP A 28 -4.53 7.88 1.47
C TRP A 28 -5.00 6.68 2.30
N GLY A 29 -4.70 5.47 1.82
CA GLY A 29 -5.18 4.22 2.41
C GLY A 29 -6.59 3.85 1.94
N HIS A 30 -7.17 2.84 2.59
CA HIS A 30 -8.42 2.19 2.14
C HIS A 30 -8.37 1.74 0.66
N GLU A 31 -7.22 1.18 0.29
CA GLU A 31 -6.96 0.64 -1.04
C GLU A 31 -6.51 -0.82 -0.96
N GLN A 32 -6.65 -1.55 -2.05
CA GLN A 32 -6.23 -2.96 -2.13
C GLN A 32 -4.71 -3.02 -2.28
N VAL A 33 -4.02 -3.52 -1.25
CA VAL A 33 -2.56 -3.69 -1.23
C VAL A 33 -2.21 -5.17 -1.17
N THR A 34 -1.23 -5.60 -1.99
CA THR A 34 -0.66 -6.95 -1.94
C THR A 34 0.78 -6.90 -1.47
N VAL A 35 1.06 -7.51 -0.32
CA VAL A 35 2.44 -7.74 0.14
C VAL A 35 2.90 -9.09 -0.37
N GLN A 36 4.01 -9.10 -1.11
CA GLN A 36 4.53 -10.29 -1.78
C GLN A 36 5.68 -10.92 -0.97
N ASN A 37 5.99 -12.19 -1.28
CA ASN A 37 7.08 -12.97 -0.69
C ASN A 37 7.09 -13.02 0.85
N LEU A 38 5.93 -13.29 1.45
CA LEU A 38 5.83 -13.54 2.89
C LEU A 38 5.96 -15.03 3.18
N SER A 39 6.75 -15.37 4.21
CA SER A 39 6.95 -16.77 4.61
C SER A 39 5.84 -17.24 5.56
N VAL A 40 5.29 -18.42 5.30
CA VAL A 40 4.41 -19.12 6.23
C VAL A 40 5.29 -19.84 7.28
N VAL A 41 5.16 -19.46 8.55
CA VAL A 41 5.97 -20.00 9.65
C VAL A 41 5.34 -21.25 10.24
N ARG A 42 4.01 -21.26 10.37
CA ARG A 42 3.28 -22.39 10.92
C ARG A 42 1.84 -22.39 10.40
N VAL A 43 1.29 -23.59 10.23
CA VAL A 43 -0.12 -23.84 9.98
C VAL A 43 -0.67 -24.63 11.16
N ASP A 44 -1.70 -24.11 11.81
CA ASP A 44 -2.44 -24.81 12.87
C ASP A 44 -3.81 -25.20 12.32
N VAL A 45 -3.93 -26.45 11.88
CA VAL A 45 -5.16 -26.99 11.27
C VAL A 45 -6.26 -27.16 12.31
N ALA A 46 -5.93 -27.46 13.56
CA ALA A 46 -6.92 -27.67 14.62
C ALA A 46 -7.70 -26.37 14.92
N ARG A 47 -7.04 -25.22 14.80
CA ARG A 47 -7.63 -23.90 15.03
C ARG A 47 -7.95 -23.13 13.74
N ASN A 48 -7.65 -23.72 12.58
CA ASN A 48 -7.72 -23.07 11.26
C ASN A 48 -6.94 -21.74 11.21
N LEU A 49 -5.72 -21.72 11.77
CA LEU A 49 -4.87 -20.53 11.84
C LEU A 49 -3.65 -20.66 10.91
N LEU A 50 -3.30 -19.54 10.27
CA LEU A 50 -2.11 -19.39 9.46
C LEU A 50 -1.18 -18.34 10.09
N LEU A 51 0.04 -18.73 10.46
CA LEU A 51 1.04 -17.83 11.01
C LEU A 51 1.99 -17.39 9.91
N ILE A 52 1.91 -16.11 9.54
CA ILE A 52 2.71 -15.49 8.49
C ILE A 52 3.76 -14.59 9.13
N LYS A 53 5.03 -14.69 8.69
CA LYS A 53 6.10 -13.78 9.10
C LYS A 53 5.99 -12.47 8.32
N GLY A 54 5.65 -11.39 9.01
CA GLY A 54 5.64 -10.03 8.44
C GLY A 54 4.36 -9.26 8.77
N ALA A 55 4.15 -8.16 8.04
CA ALA A 55 2.97 -7.31 8.19
C ALA A 55 1.92 -7.65 7.13
N ILE A 56 0.67 -7.82 7.58
CA ILE A 56 -0.50 -8.02 6.72
C ILE A 56 -1.21 -6.66 6.54
N PRO A 57 -1.60 -6.28 5.31
CA PRO A 57 -2.27 -5.01 5.07
C PRO A 57 -3.67 -4.98 5.69
N GLY A 58 -4.07 -3.81 6.18
CA GLY A 58 -5.39 -3.56 6.74
C GLY A 58 -5.51 -3.75 8.26
N PRO A 59 -6.69 -3.48 8.82
CA PRO A 59 -6.94 -3.61 10.25
C PRO A 59 -7.11 -5.07 10.69
N LYS A 60 -7.00 -5.31 12.00
CA LYS A 60 -7.32 -6.61 12.61
C LYS A 60 -8.79 -6.96 12.34
N GLY A 61 -9.05 -8.21 11.94
CA GLY A 61 -10.41 -8.68 11.59
C GLY A 61 -10.87 -8.32 10.18
N GLY A 62 -10.05 -7.62 9.39
CA GLY A 62 -10.31 -7.39 7.97
C GLY A 62 -10.22 -8.68 7.15
N LEU A 63 -10.97 -8.72 6.04
CA LEU A 63 -10.86 -9.79 5.06
C LEU A 63 -9.51 -9.69 4.34
N VAL A 64 -8.81 -10.82 4.25
CA VAL A 64 -7.55 -10.95 3.51
C VAL A 64 -7.62 -12.15 2.58
N ILE A 65 -6.91 -12.06 1.45
CA ILE A 65 -6.83 -13.13 0.46
C ILE A 65 -5.38 -13.57 0.39
N VAL A 66 -5.14 -14.86 0.66
CA VAL A 66 -3.82 -15.48 0.55
C VAL A 66 -3.71 -16.17 -0.80
N LYS A 67 -2.62 -15.92 -1.52
CA LYS A 67 -2.32 -16.50 -2.84
C LYS A 67 -0.90 -17.06 -2.84
N GLU A 68 -0.65 -18.04 -3.70
CA GLU A 68 0.69 -18.53 -3.96
C GLU A 68 1.59 -17.41 -4.51
N SER A 69 2.86 -17.38 -4.08
CA SER A 69 3.78 -16.32 -4.49
C SER A 69 4.36 -16.61 -5.86
N VAL A 70 4.42 -15.58 -6.71
CA VAL A 70 5.07 -15.64 -8.02
C VAL A 70 6.56 -15.31 -7.96
N LYS A 71 7.08 -14.91 -6.80
CA LYS A 71 8.49 -14.53 -6.59
C LYS A 71 9.07 -15.42 -5.48
N GLY A 72 10.23 -16.00 -5.75
CA GLY A 72 11.08 -16.71 -4.80
C GLY A 72 12.36 -15.94 -4.53
#